data_AF-A0A2H9SYL3-F1
#
_entry.id   AF-A0A2H9SYL3-F1
#
_cell.length_a   1.000
_cell.length_b   1.000
_cell.length_c   1.000
_cell.angle_alpha   90.00
_cell.angle_beta   90.00
_cell.angle_gamma   90.00
#
_symmetry.space_group_name_H-M   'P 1'
#
loop_
_entity.id
_entity.type
_entity.pdbx_description
1 polymer ?
#
loop_
_entity_poly.entity_id
_entity_poly.type
_entity_poly.pdbx_seq_one_letter_code
_entity_poly.pdbx_strand_id
1 'polypeptide(L)'
;MLAANKSKKKQYLFIVSIFLFLLALVFLFYSLYLLPYLLLNFTYDVPEFIVLLLEKIQAYYDYPVNKSKILLWILLFIPGVLISYVSYYFSNADKKES
;
A
#
# COMPACT_ATOMS: atom_id res chain seq x y z
N MET A 1 -6.97 37.66 7.94
CA MET A 1 -7.74 36.42 7.67
C MET A 1 -7.02 35.42 6.76
N LEU A 2 -6.35 35.85 5.67
CA LEU A 2 -5.60 34.97 4.75
C LEU A 2 -4.50 34.11 5.40
N ALA A 3 -3.71 34.66 6.33
CA ALA A 3 -2.62 33.94 7.01
C ALA A 3 -3.11 32.78 7.90
N ALA A 4 -4.26 32.95 8.56
CA ALA A 4 -4.85 31.92 9.42
C ALA A 4 -5.33 30.71 8.60
N ASN A 5 -5.83 30.93 7.38
CA ASN A 5 -6.26 29.86 6.48
C ASN A 5 -5.07 29.06 5.93
N LYS A 6 -3.95 29.72 5.60
CA LYS A 6 -2.71 29.06 5.16
C LYS A 6 -2.13 28.12 6.24
N SER A 7 -2.15 28.53 7.51
CA SER A 7 -1.68 27.71 8.64
C SER A 7 -2.53 26.44 8.84
N LYS A 8 -3.86 26.58 8.86
CA LYS A 8 -4.78 25.43 8.99
C LYS A 8 -4.63 24.43 7.83
N LYS A 9 -4.46 24.92 6.59
CA LYS A 9 -4.24 24.07 5.42
C LYS A 9 -2.97 23.23 5.55
N LYS A 10 -1.86 23.81 6.02
CA LYS A 10 -0.60 23.09 6.26
C LYS A 10 -0.75 22.01 7.32
N GLN A 11 -1.42 22.33 8.44
CA GLN A 11 -1.68 21.36 9.51
C GLN A 11 -2.53 20.18 9.03
N TYR A 12 -3.57 20.45 8.23
CA TYR A 12 -4.41 19.40 7.64
C TYR A 12 -3.62 18.50 6.68
N LEU A 13 -2.85 19.09 5.76
CA LEU A 13 -2.01 18.32 4.82
C LEU A 13 -1.00 17.43 5.55
N PHE A 14 -0.37 17.94 6.60
CA PHE A 14 0.56 17.16 7.42
C PHE A 14 -0.11 15.95 8.08
N ILE A 15 -1.30 16.12 8.67
CA ILE A 15 -2.06 15.04 9.30
C ILE A 15 -2.46 13.99 8.25
N VAL A 16 -2.96 14.41 7.09
CA VAL A 16 -3.32 13.51 5.99
C VAL A 16 -2.11 12.72 5.49
N SER A 17 -0.95 13.35 5.36
CA SER A 17 0.30 12.66 4.98
C SER A 17 0.69 11.59 5.99
N ILE A 18 0.56 11.84 7.30
CA ILE A 18 0.84 10.82 8.32
C ILE A 18 -0.10 9.62 8.17
N PHE A 19 -1.40 9.84 7.99
CA PHE A 19 -2.35 8.74 7.79
C PHE A 19 -2.07 7.95 6.51
N LEU A 20 -1.76 8.63 5.41
CA LEU A 20 -1.35 7.98 4.16
C LEU A 20 -0.09 7.14 4.36
N PHE A 21 0.90 7.67 5.07
CA PHE A 21 2.13 6.98 5.37
C PHE A 21 1.90 5.73 6.22
N LEU A 22 1.09 5.83 7.28
CA LEU A 22 0.73 4.69 8.13
C LEU A 22 -0.01 3.61 7.33
N LEU A 23 -0.96 4.01 6.48
CA LEU A 23 -1.69 3.07 5.63
C LEU A 23 -0.74 2.37 4.64
N ALA A 24 0.14 3.11 3.99
CA ALA A 24 1.14 2.55 3.09
C ALA A 24 2.05 1.53 3.81
N LEU A 25 2.42 1.82 5.05
CA LEU A 25 3.25 0.96 5.86
C LEU A 25 2.55 -0.35 6.23
N VAL A 26 1.25 -0.30 6.55
CA VAL A 26 0.42 -1.49 6.76
C VAL A 26 0.39 -2.35 5.48
N PHE A 27 0.13 -1.75 4.32
CA PHE A 27 0.14 -2.47 3.04
C PHE A 27 1.51 -3.10 2.75
N LEU A 28 2.60 -2.39 3.02
CA LEU A 28 3.95 -2.87 2.78
C LEU A 28 4.32 -4.03 3.70
N PHE A 29 4.06 -3.92 5.00
CA PHE A 29 4.31 -5.02 5.95
C PHE A 29 3.41 -6.22 5.68
N TYR A 30 2.14 -5.99 5.32
CA TYR A 30 1.23 -7.06 4.95
C TYR A 30 1.69 -7.77 3.66
N SER A 31 2.19 -7.02 2.68
CA SER A 31 2.81 -7.58 1.48
C SER A 31 4.07 -8.39 1.76
N LEU A 32 4.90 -7.98 2.73
CA LEU A 32 6.08 -8.73 3.16
C LEU A 32 5.70 -9.98 3.96
N TYR A 33 4.68 -9.90 4.81
CA TYR A 33 4.15 -11.03 5.57
C TYR A 33 3.66 -12.16 4.66
N LEU A 34 3.03 -11.82 3.54
CA LEU A 34 2.55 -12.79 2.56
C LEU A 34 3.67 -13.37 1.67
N LEU A 35 4.85 -12.76 1.65
CA LEU A 35 5.95 -13.14 0.74
C LEU A 35 6.41 -14.60 0.92
N PRO A 36 6.57 -15.16 2.14
CA PRO A 36 6.87 -16.58 2.34
C PRO A 36 5.77 -17.52 1.82
N TYR A 37 4.50 -17.15 1.96
CA TYR A 37 3.38 -17.93 1.42
C TYR A 37 3.37 -17.91 -0.12
N LEU A 38 3.66 -16.75 -0.71
CA LEU A 38 3.58 -16.52 -2.15
C LEU A 38 4.78 -17.07 -2.92
N LEU A 39 6.01 -16.98 -2.38
CA LEU A 39 7.23 -17.45 -3.05
C LEU A 39 7.67 -18.85 -2.63
N LEU A 40 7.56 -19.19 -1.34
CA LEU A 40 8.11 -20.43 -0.78
C LEU A 40 7.04 -21.51 -0.56
N ASN A 41 5.77 -21.20 -0.87
CA ASN A 41 4.63 -22.05 -0.56
C ASN A 41 4.55 -22.43 0.93
N PHE A 42 5.11 -21.58 1.80
CA PHE A 42 5.13 -21.85 3.23
C PHE A 42 3.70 -21.79 3.77
N THR A 43 3.23 -22.90 4.31
CA THR A 43 1.87 -23.05 4.83
C THR A 43 1.83 -22.61 6.28
N TYR A 44 1.12 -21.52 6.52
CA TYR A 44 0.79 -21.00 7.84
C TYR A 44 -0.66 -20.52 7.81
N ASP A 45 -1.13 -19.94 8.92
CA ASP A 45 -2.48 -19.39 9.03
C ASP A 45 -2.60 -18.08 8.22
N VAL A 46 -2.72 -18.22 6.91
CA VAL A 46 -2.91 -17.11 5.96
C VAL A 46 -4.39 -16.70 6.01
N PRO A 47 -4.69 -15.39 6.08
CA PRO A 47 -6.07 -14.93 6.06
C PRO A 47 -6.85 -15.48 4.85
N GLU A 48 -8.04 -16.03 5.10
CA GLU A 48 -8.90 -16.66 4.08
C GLU A 48 -9.18 -15.75 2.89
N PHE A 49 -9.32 -14.44 3.13
CA PHE A 49 -9.48 -13.44 2.08
C PHE A 49 -8.38 -13.49 1.00
N ILE A 50 -7.13 -13.78 1.39
CA ILE A 50 -6.01 -13.88 0.44
C ILE A 50 -6.15 -15.12 -0.44
N VAL A 51 -6.61 -16.23 0.12
CA VAL A 51 -6.86 -17.47 -0.61
C VAL A 51 -8.00 -17.27 -1.61
N LEU A 52 -9.12 -16.69 -1.15
CA LEU A 52 -10.27 -16.37 -2.01
C LEU A 52 -9.91 -15.40 -3.14
N LEU A 53 -9.08 -14.39 -2.85
CA LEU A 53 -8.64 -13.44 -3.86
C LEU A 53 -7.70 -14.10 -4.88
N LEU A 54 -6.83 -15.00 -4.43
CA LEU A 54 -5.96 -15.79 -5.30
C LEU A 54 -6.77 -16.71 -6.22
N GLU A 55 -7.77 -17.40 -5.69
CA GLU A 55 -8.68 -18.25 -6.47
C GLU A 55 -9.46 -17.45 -7.52
N LYS A 56 -9.95 -16.26 -7.15
CA LYS A 56 -10.61 -15.35 -8.11
C LYS A 56 -9.67 -14.92 -9.24
N ILE A 57 -8.41 -14.57 -8.92
CA ILE A 57 -7.41 -14.20 -9.93
C ILE A 57 -7.12 -15.40 -10.85
N GLN A 58 -6.97 -16.61 -10.29
CA GLN A 58 -6.75 -17.82 -11.09
C GLN A 58 -7.94 -18.10 -12.02
N ALA A 59 -9.17 -18.07 -11.50
CA ALA A 59 -10.37 -18.36 -12.26
C ALA A 59 -10.65 -17.32 -13.35
N TYR A 60 -10.38 -16.03 -13.09
CA TYR A 60 -10.66 -14.96 -14.05
C TYR A 60 -9.64 -14.87 -15.18
N TYR A 61 -8.35 -15.07 -14.87
CA TYR A 61 -7.27 -14.92 -15.85
C TYR A 61 -6.75 -16.24 -16.44
N ASP A 62 -7.28 -17.38 -16.00
CA ASP A 62 -6.78 -18.74 -16.33
C ASP A 62 -5.26 -18.85 -16.07
N TYR A 63 -4.82 -18.26 -14.95
CA TYR A 63 -3.40 -18.17 -14.61
C TYR A 63 -2.94 -19.36 -13.78
N PRO A 64 -1.73 -19.88 -14.06
CA PRO A 64 -1.12 -20.90 -13.21
C PRO A 64 -0.86 -20.30 -11.82
N VAL A 65 -0.98 -21.15 -10.79
CA VAL A 65 -0.90 -20.80 -9.37
C VAL A 65 0.26 -19.83 -9.06
N ASN A 66 1.45 -20.10 -9.59
CA ASN A 66 2.65 -19.29 -9.34
C ASN A 66 2.52 -17.86 -9.88
N LYS A 67 1.92 -17.68 -11.07
CA LYS A 67 1.72 -16.34 -11.66
C LYS A 67 0.68 -15.55 -10.88
N SER A 68 -0.40 -16.20 -10.45
CA SER A 68 -1.45 -15.56 -9.64
C SER A 68 -0.92 -15.09 -8.29
N LYS A 69 0.01 -15.85 -7.67
CA LYS A 69 0.67 -15.47 -6.41
C LYS A 69 1.53 -14.22 -6.57
N ILE A 70 2.33 -14.15 -7.64
CA ILE A 70 3.16 -12.98 -7.95
C ILE A 70 2.26 -11.76 -8.24
N LEU A 71 1.20 -11.93 -9.01
CA LEU A 71 0.28 -10.84 -9.35
C LEU A 71 -0.42 -10.29 -8.10
N LEU A 72 -0.86 -11.17 -7.20
CA LEU A 72 -1.45 -10.78 -5.92
C LEU A 72 -0.47 -10.00 -5.05
N TRP A 73 0.80 -10.43 -5.00
CA TRP A 73 1.85 -9.71 -4.29
C TRP A 73 2.06 -8.31 -4.87
N ILE A 74 2.18 -8.19 -6.19
CA ILE A 74 2.36 -6.92 -6.91
C ILE A 74 1.17 -5.98 -6.64
N LEU A 75 -0.05 -6.51 -6.63
CA LEU A 75 -1.27 -5.76 -6.36
C LEU A 75 -1.29 -5.14 -4.97
N LEU A 76 -0.66 -5.77 -3.97
CA LEU A 76 -0.56 -5.23 -2.61
C LEU A 76 0.68 -4.33 -2.44
N PHE A 77 1.79 -4.69 -3.08
CA PHE A 77 3.06 -4.01 -2.93
C PHE A 77 3.09 -2.65 -3.64
N ILE A 78 2.67 -2.59 -4.91
CA ILE A 78 2.74 -1.36 -5.72
C ILE A 78 1.95 -0.21 -5.10
N PRO A 79 0.67 -0.39 -4.68
CA PRO A 79 -0.08 0.69 -4.06
C PRO A 79 0.59 1.19 -2.78
N GLY A 80 1.15 0.30 -1.95
CA GLY A 80 1.91 0.69 -0.76
C GLY A 80 3.08 1.62 -1.09
N VAL A 81 3.90 1.24 -2.07
CA VAL A 81 5.04 2.06 -2.53
C VAL A 81 4.60 3.40 -3.09
N LEU A 82 3.54 3.41 -3.93
CA LEU A 82 2.99 4.63 -4.52
C LEU A 82 2.44 5.58 -3.45
N ILE A 83 1.69 5.07 -2.47
CA ILE A 83 1.13 5.88 -1.40
C ILE A 83 2.25 6.46 -0.52
N SER A 84 3.30 5.69 -0.22
CA SER A 84 4.48 6.21 0.48
C SER A 84 5.16 7.34 -0.30
N TYR A 85 5.33 7.19 -1.61
CA TYR A 85 5.93 8.23 -2.46
C TYR A 85 5.07 9.50 -2.50
N VAL A 86 3.76 9.35 -2.66
CA VAL A 86 2.79 10.46 -2.66
C VAL A 86 2.77 11.18 -1.31
N SER A 87 2.84 10.43 -0.19
CA SER A 87 2.95 11.01 1.14
C SER A 87 4.20 11.88 1.30
N TYR A 88 5.35 11.40 0.82
CA TYR A 88 6.59 12.16 0.83
C TYR A 88 6.47 13.45 0.02
N TYR A 89 5.86 13.39 -1.17
CA TYR A 89 5.62 14.57 -1.99
C TYR A 89 4.80 15.63 -1.26
N PHE A 90 3.67 15.25 -0.66
CA PHE A 90 2.84 16.20 0.09
C PHE A 90 3.53 16.78 1.33
N SER A 91 4.32 15.96 2.05
CA SER A 91 5.07 16.45 3.22
C SER A 91 6.20 17.42 2.85
N ASN A 92 6.77 17.30 1.65
CA ASN A 92 7.92 18.12 1.22
C ASN A 92 7.54 19.28 0.29
N ALA A 93 6.31 19.30 -0.24
CA ALA A 93 5.79 20.38 -1.06
C ALA A 93 5.86 21.75 -0.34
N ASP A 94 5.63 21.76 0.99
CA ASP A 94 5.70 22.97 1.80
C ASP A 94 7.13 23.53 2.01
N LYS A 95 8.18 22.72 1.80
CA LYS A 95 9.58 23.16 1.96
C LYS A 95 10.18 23.76 0.69
N LYS A 96 9.56 23.54 -0.48
CA LYS A 96 10.08 24.02 -1.77
C LYS A 96 9.67 25.46 -2.13
N GLU A 97 8.78 26.07 -1.34
CA GLU A 97 8.26 27.42 -1.55
C GLU A 97 8.99 28.51 -0.72
N SER A 98 10.13 28.21 -0.08
CA SER A 98 10.99 29.19 0.61
C SER A 98 12.30 29.45 -0.11
#